data_AF-A0A927CWZ5-F1
#
_entry.id   AF-A0A927CWZ5-F1
#
_cell.length_a   1.000
_cell.length_b   1.000
_cell.length_c   1.000
_cell.angle_alpha   90.00
_cell.angle_beta   90.00
_cell.angle_gamma   90.00
#
_symmetry.space_group_name_H-M   'P 1'
#
loop_
_entity.id
_entity.type
_entity.pdbx_description
1 polymer ?
#
loop_
_entity_poly.entity_id
_entity_poly.type
_entity_poly.pdbx_seq_one_letter_code
_entity_poly.pdbx_strand_id
1 'polypeptide(L)'
;MKKQMLFTLLLFILLTACSNGNPSGTQDSQYEVTKQLVIDLLKTDEGKATLAELLADKELKEQLVIEQDIIKTSIEENLTSKQAMSFWKEAFKDPTFAAAYAKSLEAAHKQLLIDLMEDAHYRKLLLEVMQDPKMEKEITKVIQSSDIREEIKNAIIETFSSPLVQAKLQSIISQSGGASSESQSDSESSQTDTGSGGGNGGGESGGQGGESGGSSSNTP
;
A
#
# COMPACT_ATOMS: atom_id res chain seq x y z
N MET A 1 -74.22 -62.96 -60.46
CA MET A 1 -72.84 -63.43 -60.66
C MET A 1 -71.92 -62.43 -61.40
N LYS A 2 -72.39 -61.62 -62.37
CA LYS A 2 -71.54 -60.63 -63.06
C LYS A 2 -71.09 -59.42 -62.20
N LYS A 3 -71.92 -58.97 -61.24
CA LYS A 3 -71.55 -57.86 -60.31
C LYS A 3 -70.55 -58.26 -59.22
N GLN A 4 -70.55 -59.52 -58.78
CA GLN A 4 -69.58 -60.01 -57.79
C GLN A 4 -68.19 -60.21 -58.41
N MET A 5 -68.12 -60.65 -59.67
CA MET A 5 -66.85 -60.79 -60.39
C MET A 5 -66.17 -59.44 -60.69
N LEU A 6 -66.96 -58.37 -60.91
CA LEU A 6 -66.43 -57.01 -61.10
C LEU A 6 -65.84 -56.43 -59.80
N PHE A 7 -66.43 -56.75 -58.65
CA PHE A 7 -65.98 -56.27 -57.34
C PHE A 7 -64.68 -56.95 -56.89
N THR A 8 -64.52 -58.26 -57.19
CA THR A 8 -63.28 -59.00 -56.92
C THR A 8 -62.12 -58.56 -57.81
N LEU A 9 -62.38 -58.15 -59.06
CA LEU A 9 -61.36 -57.62 -59.97
C LEU A 9 -60.88 -56.22 -59.58
N LEU A 10 -61.78 -55.36 -59.08
CA LEU A 10 -61.44 -54.01 -58.61
C LEU A 10 -60.57 -54.05 -57.33
N LEU A 11 -60.84 -55.01 -56.43
CA LEU A 11 -60.07 -55.18 -55.19
C LEU A 11 -58.63 -55.65 -55.46
N PHE A 12 -58.40 -56.41 -56.53
CA PHE A 12 -57.07 -56.90 -56.92
C PHE A 12 -56.16 -55.79 -57.49
N ILE A 13 -56.74 -54.75 -58.11
CA ILE A 13 -56.00 -53.60 -58.66
C ILE A 13 -55.56 -52.61 -57.56
N LEU A 14 -56.30 -52.51 -56.46
CA LEU A 14 -55.92 -51.67 -55.30
C LEU A 14 -54.78 -52.27 -54.48
N LEU A 15 -54.61 -53.60 -54.51
CA LEU A 15 -53.54 -54.30 -53.77
C LEU A 15 -52.18 -54.25 -54.46
N THR A 16 -52.11 -53.97 -55.77
CA THR A 16 -50.85 -53.84 -56.52
C THR A 16 -50.39 -52.39 -56.70
N ALA A 17 -51.18 -51.40 -56.26
CA ALA A 17 -50.84 -49.98 -56.32
C ALA A 17 -49.93 -49.50 -55.16
N CYS A 18 -49.62 -50.37 -54.19
CA CYS A 18 -48.57 -50.13 -53.18
C CYS A 18 -47.33 -50.97 -53.50
N SER A 19 -46.75 -50.77 -54.68
CA SER A 19 -45.34 -51.09 -54.94
C SER A 19 -44.54 -49.80 -55.14
N ASN A 20 -44.55 -48.92 -54.14
CA ASN A 20 -43.39 -48.06 -53.94
C ASN A 20 -42.32 -48.96 -53.34
N GLY A 21 -41.41 -49.43 -54.19
CA GLY A 21 -40.24 -50.17 -53.76
C GLY A 21 -39.49 -49.37 -52.72
N ASN A 22 -39.50 -49.87 -51.48
CA ASN A 22 -38.41 -49.62 -50.56
C ASN A 22 -38.15 -50.91 -49.78
N PRO A 23 -36.98 -51.55 -49.97
CA PRO A 23 -36.68 -52.80 -49.30
C PRO A 23 -36.45 -52.53 -47.82
N SER A 24 -37.15 -53.28 -46.98
CA SER A 24 -36.99 -53.33 -45.53
C SER A 24 -35.65 -53.95 -45.15
N GLY A 25 -34.57 -53.17 -45.33
CA GLY A 25 -33.19 -53.53 -44.97
C GLY A 25 -32.21 -52.35 -44.88
N THR A 26 -32.70 -51.10 -45.00
CA THR A 26 -31.87 -49.89 -45.11
C THR A 26 -32.12 -48.84 -44.03
N GLN A 27 -32.93 -49.12 -43.00
CA GLN A 27 -33.28 -48.12 -42.00
C GLN A 27 -32.12 -47.80 -41.05
N ASP A 28 -31.37 -48.81 -40.59
CA ASP A 28 -30.16 -48.60 -39.76
C ASP A 28 -28.97 -48.07 -40.57
N SER A 29 -28.85 -48.49 -41.83
CA SER A 29 -27.78 -48.00 -42.73
C SER A 29 -28.00 -46.55 -43.15
N GLN A 30 -29.24 -46.11 -43.37
CA GLN A 30 -29.53 -44.69 -43.63
C GLN A 30 -29.32 -43.83 -42.39
N TYR A 31 -29.64 -44.34 -41.20
CA TYR A 31 -29.40 -43.62 -39.95
C TYR A 31 -27.90 -43.36 -39.71
N GLU A 32 -27.05 -44.37 -39.86
CA GLU A 32 -25.59 -44.18 -39.70
C GLU A 32 -25.01 -43.27 -40.80
N VAL A 33 -25.51 -43.33 -42.04
CA VAL A 33 -25.11 -42.41 -43.11
C VAL A 33 -25.56 -40.98 -42.82
N THR A 34 -26.79 -40.77 -42.34
CA THR A 34 -27.29 -39.43 -41.95
C THR A 34 -26.54 -38.88 -40.76
N LYS A 35 -26.23 -39.71 -39.76
CA LYS A 35 -25.40 -39.32 -38.60
C LYS A 35 -24.01 -38.90 -39.03
N GLN A 36 -23.37 -39.65 -39.91
CA GLN A 36 -22.06 -39.31 -40.43
C GLN A 36 -22.09 -38.00 -41.23
N LEU A 37 -23.12 -37.80 -42.06
CA LEU A 37 -23.32 -36.56 -42.81
C LEU A 37 -23.50 -35.34 -41.88
N VAL A 38 -24.28 -35.48 -40.79
CA VAL A 38 -24.46 -34.41 -39.80
C VAL A 38 -23.15 -34.13 -39.05
N ILE A 39 -22.39 -35.16 -38.67
CA ILE A 39 -21.07 -35.00 -38.04
C ILE A 39 -20.10 -34.28 -38.99
N ASP A 40 -20.10 -34.65 -40.27
CA ASP A 40 -19.22 -34.06 -41.25
C ASP A 40 -19.63 -32.60 -41.55
N LEU A 41 -20.93 -32.29 -41.62
CA LEU A 41 -21.44 -30.93 -41.72
C LEU A 41 -21.00 -30.07 -40.53
N LEU A 42 -21.10 -30.57 -39.30
CA LEU A 42 -20.64 -29.85 -38.10
C LEU A 42 -19.11 -29.65 -38.08
N LYS A 43 -18.36 -30.56 -38.69
CA LYS A 43 -16.88 -30.46 -38.79
C LYS A 43 -16.41 -29.57 -39.93
N THR A 44 -17.25 -29.31 -40.94
CA THR A 44 -16.90 -28.40 -42.03
C THR A 44 -16.64 -26.99 -41.51
N ASP A 45 -15.86 -26.22 -42.27
CA ASP A 45 -15.55 -24.84 -41.93
C ASP A 45 -16.81 -23.95 -41.90
N GLU A 46 -17.81 -24.27 -42.74
CA GLU A 46 -19.11 -23.60 -42.76
C GLU A 46 -19.94 -23.92 -41.50
N GLY A 47 -19.96 -25.19 -41.06
CA GLY A 47 -20.61 -25.59 -39.82
C GLY A 47 -19.97 -24.94 -38.59
N LYS A 48 -18.63 -24.87 -38.54
CA LYS A 48 -17.90 -24.16 -37.47
C LYS A 48 -18.14 -22.66 -37.51
N ALA A 49 -18.15 -22.05 -38.69
CA ALA A 49 -18.41 -20.61 -38.84
C ALA A 49 -19.83 -20.26 -38.38
N THR A 50 -20.83 -21.06 -38.77
CA THR A 50 -22.23 -20.88 -38.37
C THR A 50 -22.40 -21.05 -36.86
N LEU A 51 -21.74 -22.05 -36.26
CA LEU A 51 -21.73 -22.21 -34.81
C LEU A 51 -21.03 -21.05 -34.09
N ALA A 52 -19.93 -20.53 -34.63
CA ALA A 52 -19.24 -19.37 -34.08
C ALA A 52 -20.09 -18.10 -34.16
N GLU A 53 -20.85 -17.92 -35.24
CA GLU A 53 -21.80 -16.81 -35.41
C GLU A 53 -22.98 -16.91 -34.44
N LEU A 54 -23.55 -18.10 -34.28
CA LEU A 54 -24.59 -18.37 -33.27
C LEU A 54 -24.08 -18.18 -31.84
N LEU A 55 -22.86 -18.64 -31.53
CA LEU A 55 -22.23 -18.39 -30.24
C LEU A 55 -21.79 -16.94 -30.05
N ALA A 56 -21.70 -16.14 -31.12
CA ALA A 56 -21.45 -14.71 -31.03
C ALA A 56 -22.71 -13.91 -30.69
N ASP A 57 -23.89 -14.47 -30.99
CA ASP A 57 -25.20 -13.92 -30.67
C ASP A 57 -25.36 -13.71 -29.15
N LYS A 58 -25.85 -12.53 -28.80
CA LYS A 58 -25.94 -12.09 -27.41
C LYS A 58 -27.04 -12.84 -26.64
N GLU A 59 -28.16 -13.16 -27.29
CA GLU A 59 -29.26 -13.89 -26.67
C GLU A 59 -28.86 -15.34 -26.36
N LEU A 60 -28.08 -15.97 -27.26
CA LEU A 60 -27.57 -17.32 -27.04
C LEU A 60 -26.43 -17.36 -26.00
N LYS A 61 -25.55 -16.36 -25.95
CA LYS A 61 -24.53 -16.24 -24.89
C LYS A 61 -25.13 -16.12 -23.49
N GLU A 62 -26.24 -15.40 -23.37
CA GLU A 62 -26.94 -15.23 -22.07
C GLU A 62 -27.66 -16.51 -21.63
N GLN A 63 -28.10 -17.35 -22.57
CA GLN A 63 -28.75 -18.65 -22.29
C GLN A 63 -27.77 -19.81 -22.13
N LEU A 64 -26.53 -19.67 -22.60
CA LEU A 64 -25.49 -20.68 -22.43
C LEU A 64 -25.03 -20.68 -20.96
N VAL A 65 -25.58 -21.61 -20.17
CA VAL A 65 -25.12 -21.87 -18.81
C VAL A 65 -23.71 -22.45 -18.90
N ILE A 66 -22.69 -21.60 -18.84
CA ILE A 66 -21.31 -22.04 -18.72
C ILE A 66 -21.18 -22.71 -17.35
N GLU A 67 -20.75 -23.97 -17.34
CA GLU A 67 -20.61 -24.76 -16.11
C GLU A 67 -19.75 -24.01 -15.08
N GLN A 68 -20.36 -23.69 -13.93
CA GLN A 68 -19.70 -22.94 -12.87
C GLN A 68 -18.43 -23.64 -12.38
N ASP A 69 -18.39 -24.97 -12.41
CA ASP A 69 -17.24 -25.75 -11.97
C ASP A 69 -16.03 -25.58 -12.90
N ILE A 70 -16.25 -25.52 -14.22
CA ILE A 70 -15.18 -25.26 -15.20
C ILE A 70 -14.69 -23.81 -15.09
N ILE A 71 -15.61 -22.85 -14.92
CA ILE A 71 -15.24 -21.44 -14.71
C ILE A 71 -14.44 -21.30 -13.41
N LYS A 72 -14.93 -21.87 -12.31
CA LYS A 72 -14.29 -21.79 -11.00
C LYS A 72 -12.91 -22.42 -11.03
N THR A 73 -12.77 -23.62 -11.59
CA THR A 73 -11.47 -24.30 -11.74
C THR A 73 -10.54 -23.48 -12.62
N SER A 74 -11.03 -22.96 -13.75
CA SER A 74 -10.22 -22.12 -14.64
C SER A 74 -9.78 -20.81 -13.99
N ILE A 75 -10.64 -20.18 -13.18
CA ILE A 75 -10.33 -18.97 -12.42
C ILE A 75 -9.32 -19.30 -11.32
N GLU A 76 -9.53 -20.36 -10.54
CA GLU A 76 -8.63 -20.78 -9.47
C GLU A 76 -7.24 -21.14 -10.03
N GLU A 77 -7.19 -21.95 -11.08
CA GLU A 77 -5.93 -22.34 -11.74
C GLU A 77 -5.24 -21.13 -12.35
N ASN A 78 -5.94 -20.25 -13.06
CA ASN A 78 -5.30 -19.08 -13.66
C ASN A 78 -4.89 -18.05 -12.61
N LEU A 79 -5.75 -17.70 -11.64
CA LEU A 79 -5.48 -16.67 -10.63
C LEU A 79 -4.44 -17.07 -9.58
N THR A 80 -4.31 -18.36 -9.27
CA THR A 80 -3.27 -18.87 -8.35
C THR A 80 -2.00 -19.32 -9.07
N SER A 81 -2.01 -19.38 -10.41
CA SER A 81 -0.82 -19.72 -11.18
C SER A 81 0.27 -18.64 -11.10
N LYS A 82 1.49 -19.04 -11.45
CA LYS A 82 2.60 -18.12 -11.72
C LYS A 82 2.25 -17.06 -12.79
N GLN A 83 1.37 -17.40 -13.72
CA GLN A 83 0.94 -16.48 -14.78
C GLN A 83 0.08 -15.34 -14.22
N ALA A 84 -0.86 -15.61 -13.31
CA ALA A 84 -1.58 -14.53 -12.63
C ALA A 84 -0.68 -13.71 -11.71
N MET A 85 0.28 -14.33 -11.01
CA MET A 85 1.24 -13.55 -10.24
C MET A 85 2.02 -12.57 -11.14
N SER A 86 2.40 -12.99 -12.35
CA SER A 86 3.02 -12.10 -13.33
C SER A 86 2.07 -11.02 -13.84
N PHE A 87 0.80 -11.38 -14.11
CA PHE A 87 -0.23 -10.41 -14.48
C PHE A 87 -0.41 -9.33 -13.40
N TRP A 88 -0.58 -9.72 -12.14
CA TRP A 88 -0.71 -8.78 -11.03
C TRP A 88 0.53 -7.90 -10.89
N LYS A 89 1.74 -8.47 -10.98
CA LYS A 89 2.99 -7.69 -10.96
C LYS A 89 3.05 -6.65 -12.08
N GLU A 90 2.57 -6.96 -13.28
CA GLU A 90 2.55 -6.02 -14.39
C GLU A 90 1.43 -4.99 -14.24
N ALA A 91 0.23 -5.43 -13.85
CA ALA A 91 -0.90 -4.55 -13.60
C ALA A 91 -0.61 -3.51 -12.50
N PHE A 92 0.08 -3.90 -11.43
CA PHE A 92 0.49 -2.98 -10.36
C PHE A 92 1.58 -1.98 -10.78
N LYS A 93 2.24 -2.15 -11.94
CA LYS A 93 3.14 -1.12 -12.50
C LYS A 93 2.37 0.00 -13.18
N ASP A 94 1.13 -0.23 -13.62
CA ASP A 94 0.28 0.84 -14.13
C ASP A 94 -0.24 1.69 -12.96
N PRO A 95 0.13 2.98 -12.88
CA PRO A 95 -0.31 3.86 -11.80
C PRO A 95 -1.84 4.05 -11.79
N THR A 96 -2.51 3.96 -12.93
CA THR A 96 -3.97 4.11 -13.02
C THR A 96 -4.66 2.94 -12.34
N PHE A 97 -4.24 1.72 -12.69
CA PHE A 97 -4.71 0.50 -12.06
C PHE A 97 -4.39 0.47 -10.56
N ALA A 98 -3.14 0.75 -10.18
CA ALA A 98 -2.72 0.77 -8.79
C ALA A 98 -3.49 1.80 -7.96
N ALA A 99 -3.74 3.00 -8.49
CA ALA A 99 -4.52 4.02 -7.82
C ALA A 99 -5.99 3.62 -7.65
N ALA A 100 -6.61 3.05 -8.68
CA ALA A 100 -7.99 2.55 -8.60
C ALA A 100 -8.12 1.42 -7.57
N TYR A 101 -7.15 0.50 -7.55
CA TYR A 101 -7.09 -0.59 -6.56
C TYR A 101 -6.84 -0.07 -5.14
N ALA A 102 -5.90 0.85 -4.95
CA ALA A 102 -5.65 1.46 -3.64
C ALA A 102 -6.89 2.20 -3.13
N LYS A 103 -7.59 2.93 -4.01
CA LYS A 103 -8.82 3.65 -3.68
C LYS A 103 -9.96 2.71 -3.29
N SER A 104 -10.11 1.56 -3.96
CA SER A 104 -11.14 0.58 -3.57
C SER A 104 -10.88 -0.03 -2.19
N LEU A 105 -9.62 -0.14 -1.79
CA LEU A 105 -9.22 -0.65 -0.48
C LEU A 105 -9.12 0.42 0.62
N GLU A 106 -9.25 1.71 0.29
CA GLU A 106 -8.90 2.81 1.19
C GLU A 106 -9.59 2.70 2.57
N ALA A 107 -10.89 2.43 2.60
CA ALA A 107 -11.65 2.34 3.84
C ALA A 107 -11.19 1.15 4.71
N ALA A 108 -11.07 -0.04 4.11
CA ALA A 108 -10.63 -1.24 4.81
C ALA A 108 -9.17 -1.13 5.27
N HIS A 109 -8.30 -0.53 4.45
CA HIS A 109 -6.90 -0.32 4.77
C HIS A 109 -6.71 0.68 5.91
N LYS A 110 -7.49 1.78 5.92
CA LYS A 110 -7.49 2.73 7.05
C LYS A 110 -7.94 2.06 8.35
N GLN A 111 -9.02 1.28 8.31
CA GLN A 111 -9.50 0.57 9.48
C GLN A 111 -8.46 -0.42 9.99
N LEU A 112 -7.84 -1.19 9.10
CA LEU A 112 -6.75 -2.10 9.45
C LEU A 112 -5.59 -1.37 10.15
N LEU A 113 -5.19 -0.19 9.65
CA LEU A 113 -4.12 0.59 10.28
C LEU A 113 -4.53 1.09 11.67
N ILE A 114 -5.79 1.49 11.87
CA ILE A 114 -6.31 1.89 13.17
C ILE A 114 -6.29 0.70 14.14
N ASP A 115 -6.82 -0.44 13.71
CA ASP A 115 -6.88 -1.66 14.52
C ASP A 115 -5.45 -2.14 14.89
N LEU A 116 -4.49 -2.02 13.96
CA LEU A 116 -3.09 -2.34 14.22
C LEU A 116 -2.47 -1.42 15.28
N MET A 117 -2.86 -0.15 15.40
CA MET A 117 -2.37 0.71 16.49
C MET A 117 -2.81 0.22 17.88
N GLU A 118 -3.91 -0.51 17.95
CA GLU A 118 -4.40 -1.13 19.18
C GLU A 118 -3.68 -2.46 19.50
N ASP A 119 -2.99 -3.05 18.52
CA ASP A 119 -2.21 -4.26 18.70
C ASP A 119 -0.88 -4.01 19.42
N ALA A 120 -0.56 -4.86 20.39
CA ALA A 120 0.64 -4.71 21.22
C ALA A 120 1.95 -4.94 20.44
N HIS A 121 1.94 -5.87 19.47
CA HIS A 121 3.11 -6.18 18.67
C HIS A 121 3.39 -5.06 17.67
N TYR A 122 2.36 -4.54 16.99
CA TYR A 122 2.51 -3.41 16.09
C TYR A 122 2.96 -2.13 16.82
N ARG A 123 2.44 -1.84 18.02
CA ARG A 123 2.95 -0.73 18.84
C ARG A 123 4.43 -0.86 19.18
N LYS A 124 4.91 -2.08 19.43
CA LYS A 124 6.33 -2.31 19.69
C LYS A 124 7.18 -1.97 18.47
N LEU A 125 6.77 -2.40 17.27
CA LEU A 125 7.44 -2.05 16.02
C LEU A 125 7.44 -0.53 15.80
N LEU A 126 6.33 0.15 16.10
CA LEU A 126 6.24 1.60 15.99
C LEU A 126 7.20 2.31 16.97
N LEU A 127 7.37 1.79 18.19
CA LEU A 127 8.32 2.31 19.16
C LEU A 127 9.77 2.13 18.68
N GLU A 128 10.10 0.99 18.06
CA GLU A 128 11.41 0.77 17.46
C GLU A 128 11.69 1.79 16.34
N VAL A 129 10.69 2.12 15.51
CA VAL A 129 10.81 3.19 14.49
C VAL A 129 11.02 4.57 15.13
N MET A 130 10.35 4.86 16.24
CA MET A 130 10.52 6.13 16.98
C MET A 130 11.91 6.27 17.61
N GLN A 131 12.58 5.15 17.88
CA GLN A 131 13.96 5.11 18.40
C GLN A 131 15.02 5.17 17.29
N ASP A 132 14.62 5.28 16.02
CA ASP A 132 15.59 5.49 14.94
C ASP A 132 16.39 6.79 15.16
N PRO A 133 17.73 6.80 14.97
CA PRO A 133 18.56 7.97 15.22
C PRO A 133 18.14 9.24 14.44
N LYS A 134 17.52 9.09 13.26
CA LYS A 134 16.98 10.24 12.53
C LYS A 134 15.79 10.84 13.27
N MET A 135 14.95 10.00 13.86
CA MET A 135 13.80 10.46 14.63
C MET A 135 14.21 11.03 15.97
N GLU A 136 15.19 10.43 16.64
CA GLU A 136 15.81 11.02 17.82
C GLU A 136 16.34 12.43 17.55
N LYS A 137 16.97 12.66 16.39
CA LYS A 137 17.47 13.98 16.00
C LYS A 137 16.34 15.00 15.81
N GLU A 138 15.24 14.62 15.17
CA GLU A 138 14.10 15.53 15.01
C GLU A 138 13.40 15.80 16.35
N ILE A 139 13.23 14.79 17.19
CA ILE A 139 12.71 14.96 18.57
C ILE A 139 13.64 15.89 19.36
N THR A 140 14.95 15.74 19.24
CA THR A 140 15.94 16.60 19.91
C THR A 140 15.80 18.05 19.46
N LYS A 141 15.61 18.31 18.16
CA LYS A 141 15.36 19.67 17.67
C LYS A 141 14.08 20.26 18.26
N VAL A 142 13.01 19.46 18.39
CA VAL A 142 11.76 19.89 19.03
C VAL A 142 11.98 20.23 20.49
N ILE A 143 12.68 19.38 21.27
CA ILE A 143 13.03 19.66 22.67
C ILE A 143 13.88 20.93 22.79
N GLN A 144 14.74 21.19 21.81
CA GLN A 144 15.58 22.38 21.76
C GLN A 144 14.86 23.62 21.18
N SER A 145 13.58 23.53 20.82
CA SER A 145 12.79 24.68 20.36
C SER A 145 12.64 25.73 21.46
N SER A 146 12.37 26.98 21.07
CA SER A 146 12.15 28.09 22.01
C SER A 146 11.07 27.76 23.04
N ASP A 147 9.97 27.15 22.58
CA ASP A 147 8.76 26.94 23.37
C ASP A 147 9.01 25.93 24.48
N ILE A 148 9.65 24.80 24.16
CA ILE A 148 10.02 23.80 25.17
C ILE A 148 11.14 24.33 26.07
N ARG A 149 12.08 25.12 25.55
CA ARG A 149 13.13 25.75 26.39
C ARG A 149 12.54 26.70 27.43
N GLU A 150 11.46 27.41 27.12
CA GLU A 150 10.80 28.29 28.08
C GLU A 150 10.15 27.48 29.21
N GLU A 151 9.45 26.40 28.89
CA GLU A 151 8.90 25.47 29.90
C GLU A 151 10.00 24.84 30.75
N ILE A 152 11.12 24.42 30.13
CA ILE A 152 12.28 23.91 30.87
C ILE A 152 12.86 24.99 31.80
N LYS A 153 12.98 26.25 31.34
CA LYS A 153 13.43 27.35 32.19
C LYS A 153 12.52 27.56 33.39
N ASN A 154 11.20 27.56 33.17
CA ASN A 154 10.22 27.73 34.24
C ASN A 154 10.29 26.58 35.25
N ALA A 155 10.36 25.33 34.79
CA ALA A 155 10.54 24.16 35.65
C ALA A 155 11.85 24.22 36.46
N ILE A 156 12.94 24.70 35.85
CA ILE A 156 14.21 24.92 36.55
C ILE A 156 14.04 25.99 37.64
N ILE A 157 13.43 27.13 37.32
CA ILE A 157 13.19 28.22 38.28
C ILE A 157 12.33 27.72 39.45
N GLU A 158 11.28 26.96 39.18
CA GLU A 158 10.43 26.35 40.20
C GLU A 158 11.22 25.36 41.07
N THR A 159 12.06 24.53 40.44
CA THR A 159 12.94 23.58 41.15
C THR A 159 13.92 24.31 42.07
N PHE A 160 14.57 25.39 41.62
CA PHE A 160 15.45 26.21 42.45
C PHE A 160 14.71 26.98 43.54
N SER A 161 13.43 27.26 43.32
CA SER A 161 12.56 27.91 44.30
C SER A 161 12.03 26.92 45.35
N SER A 162 12.25 25.62 45.16
CA SER A 162 11.85 24.60 46.13
C SER A 162 12.65 24.75 47.44
N PRO A 163 12.00 24.78 48.61
CA PRO A 163 12.66 24.88 49.90
C PRO A 163 13.75 23.82 50.12
N LEU A 164 13.56 22.61 49.60
CA LEU A 164 14.53 21.51 49.72
C LEU A 164 15.80 21.79 48.92
N VAL A 165 15.65 22.35 47.71
CA VAL A 165 16.78 22.70 46.84
C VAL A 165 17.50 23.93 47.39
N GLN A 166 16.76 24.95 47.85
CA GLN A 166 17.33 26.12 48.51
C GLN A 166 18.12 25.75 49.78
N ALA A 167 17.56 24.88 50.63
CA ALA A 167 18.25 24.41 51.82
C ALA A 167 19.53 23.64 51.49
N LYS A 168 19.50 22.79 50.46
CA LYS A 168 20.69 22.05 49.99
C LYS A 168 21.74 22.98 49.39
N LEU A 169 21.33 24.00 48.62
CA LEU A 169 22.22 25.04 48.11
C LEU A 169 22.88 25.82 49.24
N GLN A 170 22.09 26.26 50.23
CA GLN A 170 22.62 26.93 51.42
C GLN A 170 23.60 26.03 52.18
N SER A 171 23.27 24.75 52.38
CA SER A 171 24.18 23.79 53.02
C SER A 171 25.49 23.63 52.26
N ILE A 172 25.45 23.54 50.92
CA ILE A 172 26.66 23.44 50.08
C ILE A 172 27.47 24.73 50.18
N ILE A 173 26.82 25.90 50.09
CA ILE A 173 27.48 27.21 50.22
C ILE A 173 28.10 27.38 51.59
N SER A 174 27.45 26.95 52.68
CA SER A 174 28.03 27.00 54.02
C SER A 174 29.18 26.02 54.19
N GLN A 175 29.14 24.86 53.52
CA GLN A 175 30.19 23.85 53.56
C GLN A 175 31.40 24.24 52.69
N SER A 176 31.19 24.95 51.57
CA SER A 176 32.24 25.50 50.69
C SER A 176 32.72 26.88 51.13
N GLY A 177 31.90 27.60 51.89
CA GLY A 177 32.11 28.97 52.37
C GLY A 177 33.13 29.10 53.51
N GLY A 178 33.72 27.98 53.95
CA GLY A 178 34.94 27.99 54.76
C GLY A 178 36.19 28.57 54.07
N ALA A 179 36.06 29.21 52.90
CA ALA A 179 37.19 29.78 52.17
C ALA A 179 37.00 31.22 51.68
N SER A 180 35.98 31.99 52.11
CA SER A 180 35.89 33.42 51.75
C SER A 180 35.05 34.24 52.73
N SER A 181 35.57 34.45 53.93
CA SER A 181 35.27 35.66 54.71
C SER A 181 36.32 35.89 55.81
N GLU A 182 37.58 36.03 55.40
CA GLU A 182 38.54 36.83 56.16
C GLU A 182 38.64 38.19 55.45
N SER A 183 37.77 39.09 55.84
CA SER A 183 37.97 40.52 55.63
C SER A 183 37.55 41.18 56.93
N GLN A 184 38.40 40.95 57.94
CA GLN A 184 38.33 41.60 59.22
C GLN A 184 38.66 43.07 59.00
N SER A 185 37.62 43.89 59.08
CA SER A 185 37.71 45.32 59.29
C SER A 185 38.39 45.57 60.63
N ASP A 186 39.62 46.11 60.61
CA ASP A 186 40.13 46.88 61.74
C ASP A 186 40.54 48.26 61.26
N SER A 187 39.87 49.22 61.86
CA SER A 187 40.11 50.65 61.73
C SER A 187 41.06 51.04 62.86
N GLU A 188 42.23 51.64 62.55
CA GLU A 188 42.58 52.98 63.01
C GLU A 188 44.06 53.34 62.80
N SER A 189 44.21 54.62 62.44
CA SER A 189 45.31 55.53 62.74
C SER A 189 46.48 55.68 61.76
N SER A 190 46.73 56.96 61.47
CA SER A 190 48.03 57.60 61.26
C SER A 190 48.49 57.85 59.81
N GLN A 191 47.93 58.90 59.22
CA GLN A 191 48.65 60.10 58.76
C GLN A 191 50.14 59.92 58.40
N THR A 192 50.49 60.07 57.11
CA THR A 192 51.38 61.14 56.62
C THR A 192 51.44 61.15 55.10
N ASP A 193 51.15 62.35 54.58
CA ASP A 193 51.69 63.01 53.40
C ASP A 193 53.03 62.45 52.87
N THR A 194 53.18 62.36 51.54
CA THR A 194 54.29 62.91 50.72
C THR A 194 54.44 62.11 49.40
N GLY A 195 54.16 62.78 48.28
CA GLY A 195 55.11 62.84 47.17
C GLY A 195 55.17 61.72 46.10
N SER A 196 54.81 62.16 44.89
CA SER A 196 55.68 62.13 43.69
C SER A 196 55.57 60.97 42.68
N GLY A 197 55.47 61.37 41.41
CA GLY A 197 55.82 60.61 40.20
C GLY A 197 54.62 59.86 39.60
N GLY A 198 53.97 60.29 38.53
CA GLY A 198 54.52 60.82 37.29
C GLY A 198 54.74 59.67 36.29
N GLY A 199 54.01 59.63 35.18
CA GLY A 199 54.30 58.65 34.13
C GLY A 199 53.16 58.35 33.15
N ASN A 200 52.85 59.32 32.30
CA ASN A 200 52.05 59.16 31.09
C ASN A 200 52.84 58.42 29.98
N GLY A 201 52.15 57.61 29.19
CA GLY A 201 52.60 57.07 27.89
C GLY A 201 51.87 55.77 27.58
N GLY A 202 51.03 55.61 26.55
CA GLY A 202 50.91 56.34 25.29
C GLY A 202 51.35 55.42 24.13
N GLY A 203 50.47 55.22 23.14
CA GLY A 203 50.74 54.52 21.86
C GLY A 203 50.05 53.15 21.79
N GLU A 204 48.90 52.95 21.14
CA GLU A 204 48.42 53.28 19.78
C GLU A 204 48.94 52.35 18.67
N SER A 205 48.00 51.95 17.81
CA SER A 205 48.14 51.39 16.45
C SER A 205 48.47 49.88 16.37
N GLY A 206 47.82 49.07 15.55
CA GLY A 206 46.87 49.30 14.47
C GLY A 206 46.92 48.12 13.48
N GLY A 207 45.93 48.06 12.58
CA GLY A 207 45.96 47.26 11.33
C GLY A 207 45.31 45.87 11.42
N GLN A 208 44.13 45.62 10.83
CA GLN A 208 43.86 45.39 9.39
C GLN A 208 44.35 43.99 8.94
N GLY A 209 43.62 43.11 8.26
CA GLY A 209 42.30 43.10 7.62
C GLY A 209 42.14 41.81 6.79
N GLY A 210 40.94 41.61 6.22
CA GLY A 210 40.64 40.76 5.03
C GLY A 210 40.61 39.24 5.24
N GLU A 211 39.94 38.41 4.42
CA GLU A 211 38.90 38.55 3.40
C GLU A 211 38.51 37.10 2.98
N SER A 212 37.29 36.93 2.47
CA SER A 212 36.88 35.93 1.45
C SER A 212 36.58 34.46 1.83
N GLY A 213 35.51 33.95 1.21
CA GLY A 213 35.49 32.58 0.70
C GLY A 213 34.15 31.84 0.79
N GLY A 214 33.25 32.06 -0.17
CA GLY A 214 32.07 31.20 -0.39
C GLY A 214 32.38 29.92 -1.17
N SER A 215 31.55 28.90 -1.05
CA SER A 215 31.29 27.93 -2.13
C SER A 215 30.00 27.16 -1.95
N SER A 216 29.29 27.10 -3.07
CA SER A 216 28.14 26.27 -3.39
C SER A 216 28.62 24.86 -3.78
N SER A 217 27.85 23.82 -3.47
CA SER A 217 28.01 22.53 -4.15
C SER A 217 26.67 21.86 -4.43
N ASN A 218 26.51 21.60 -5.72
CA ASN A 218 25.50 20.80 -6.41
C ASN A 218 25.86 19.30 -6.33
N THR A 219 24.90 18.38 -6.38
CA THR A 219 25.07 16.95 -6.78
C THR A 219 23.74 16.19 -6.65
N PRO A 220 23.59 15.02 -7.30
CA PRO A 220 23.76 14.69 -8.71
C PRO A 220 22.43 14.40 -9.43
#